data_AF-A0A920BCZ3-F1
#
_entry.id   AF-A0A920BCZ3-F1
#
_cell.length_a   1.000
_cell.length_b   1.000
_cell.length_c   1.000
_cell.angle_alpha   90.00
_cell.angle_beta   90.00
_cell.angle_gamma   90.00
#
_symmetry.space_group_name_H-M   'P 1'
#
loop_
_entity.id
_entity.type
_entity.pdbx_description
1 polymer ?
#
loop_
_entity_poly.entity_id
_entity_poly.type
_entity_poly.pdbx_seq_one_letter_code
_entity_poly.pdbx_strand_id
1 'polypeptide(L)'
;MAKMSDAELMKQVRNLAASNSKSGVARELNMSVQTFTNRLLAAASSLGEAPPKFTRKSSAAKAVKPKRIHTDKVRSAGQAGKALRVIIPQQFFSSLDWKAGDEIRMRKSGKTKIIIEKT
;
A
#
# COMPACT_ATOMS: atom_id res chain seq x y z
N MET A 1 27.51 5.99 -22.45
CA MET A 1 26.41 5.06 -22.80
C MET A 1 25.97 5.39 -24.21
N ALA A 2 26.17 4.48 -25.18
CA ALA A 2 25.67 4.70 -26.53
C ALA A 2 24.16 4.91 -26.48
N LYS A 3 23.67 6.05 -27.00
CA LYS A 3 22.23 6.30 -27.10
C LYS A 3 21.67 5.32 -28.12
N MET A 4 20.98 4.29 -27.65
CA MET A 4 20.06 3.50 -28.48
C MET A 4 19.18 4.44 -29.30
N SER A 5 19.01 4.14 -30.59
CA SER A 5 18.16 4.95 -31.47
C SER A 5 16.70 4.90 -31.04
N ASP A 6 15.92 5.92 -31.38
CA ASP A 6 14.51 6.00 -30.98
C ASP A 6 13.69 4.81 -31.53
N ALA A 7 14.03 4.33 -32.74
CA ALA A 7 13.39 3.17 -33.35
C ALA A 7 13.68 1.86 -32.59
N GLU A 8 14.92 1.65 -32.18
CA GLU A 8 15.31 0.49 -31.39
C GLU A 8 14.67 0.50 -30.00
N LEU A 9 14.60 1.69 -29.38
CA LEU A 9 13.91 1.88 -28.11
C LEU A 9 12.44 1.51 -28.23
N MET A 10 11.73 2.02 -29.25
CA MET A 10 10.31 1.71 -29.44
C MET A 10 10.06 0.22 -29.69
N LYS A 11 10.93 -0.45 -30.47
CA LYS A 11 10.84 -1.90 -30.70
C LYS A 11 11.01 -2.70 -29.41
N GLN A 12 12.02 -2.38 -28.60
CA GLN A 12 12.22 -3.02 -27.30
C GLN A 12 11.05 -2.77 -26.35
N VAL A 13 10.59 -1.52 -26.26
CA VAL A 13 9.48 -1.17 -25.37
C VAL A 13 8.20 -1.88 -25.78
N ARG A 14 7.90 -2.05 -27.08
CA ARG A 14 6.74 -2.83 -27.53
C ARG A 14 6.81 -4.29 -27.08
N ASN A 15 7.98 -4.92 -27.18
CA ASN A 15 8.16 -6.30 -26.73
C ASN A 15 7.96 -6.45 -25.22
N LEU A 16 8.46 -5.48 -24.43
CA LEU A 16 8.39 -5.52 -22.97
C LEU A 16 7.03 -5.04 -22.42
N ALA A 17 6.34 -4.16 -23.13
CA ALA A 17 5.04 -3.61 -22.72
C ALA A 17 3.94 -4.68 -22.64
N ALA A 18 4.04 -5.74 -23.45
CA ALA A 18 3.07 -6.84 -23.45
C ALA A 18 3.10 -7.65 -22.15
N SER A 19 4.26 -7.79 -21.51
CA SER A 19 4.45 -8.66 -20.33
C SER A 19 4.75 -7.91 -19.03
N ASN A 20 4.99 -6.59 -19.10
CA ASN A 20 5.46 -5.80 -17.98
C ASN A 20 4.77 -4.43 -17.84
N SER A 21 4.80 -3.92 -16.60
CA SER A 21 4.34 -2.56 -16.27
C SER A 21 5.32 -1.50 -16.75
N LYS A 22 4.86 -0.25 -16.94
CA LYS A 22 5.72 0.89 -17.31
C LYS A 22 6.96 1.01 -16.41
N SER A 23 6.79 0.81 -15.10
CA SER A 23 7.90 0.83 -14.15
C SER A 23 8.84 -0.37 -14.26
N GLY A 24 8.32 -1.54 -14.63
CA GLY A 24 9.13 -2.73 -14.85
C GLY A 24 9.99 -2.62 -16.12
N VAL A 25 9.40 -2.11 -17.21
CA VAL A 25 10.15 -1.80 -18.45
C VAL A 25 11.24 -0.77 -18.20
N ALA A 26 10.95 0.28 -17.42
CA ALA A 26 11.98 1.27 -17.05
C ALA A 26 13.16 0.64 -16.27
N ARG A 27 12.88 -0.31 -15.36
CA ARG A 27 13.91 -1.05 -14.63
C ARG A 27 14.74 -1.95 -15.54
N GLU A 28 14.11 -2.68 -16.46
CA GLU A 28 14.81 -3.54 -17.42
C GLU A 28 15.72 -2.73 -18.35
N LEU A 29 15.31 -1.51 -18.71
CA LEU A 29 16.12 -0.58 -19.48
C LEU A 29 17.15 0.20 -18.65
N ASN A 30 17.29 -0.09 -17.35
CA ASN A 30 18.16 0.61 -16.41
C ASN A 30 17.96 2.14 -16.38
N MET A 31 16.71 2.59 -16.47
CA MET A 31 16.34 4.00 -16.45
C MET A 31 15.37 4.31 -15.30
N SER A 32 15.41 5.56 -14.81
CA SER A 32 14.34 6.04 -13.93
C SER A 32 13.01 6.06 -14.69
N VAL A 33 11.88 5.86 -13.98
CA VAL A 33 10.54 5.89 -14.59
C VAL A 33 10.26 7.24 -15.28
N GLN A 34 10.78 8.33 -14.72
CA GLN A 34 10.64 9.67 -15.29
C GLN A 34 11.45 9.81 -16.58
N THR A 35 12.74 9.45 -16.56
CA THR A 35 13.61 9.50 -17.74
C THR A 35 13.07 8.60 -18.86
N PHE A 36 12.60 7.40 -18.51
CA PHE A 36 11.95 6.49 -19.45
C PHE A 36 10.70 7.11 -20.09
N THR A 37 9.82 7.72 -19.28
CA THR A 37 8.58 8.34 -19.78
C THR A 37 8.89 9.47 -20.75
N ASN A 38 9.85 10.33 -20.42
CA ASN A 38 10.24 11.45 -21.29
C ASN A 38 10.83 10.95 -22.61
N ARG A 39 11.71 9.95 -22.56
CA ARG A 39 12.33 9.38 -23.76
C ARG A 39 11.34 8.62 -24.63
N LEU A 40 10.39 7.92 -24.02
CA LEU A 40 9.32 7.23 -24.74
C LEU A 40 8.42 8.23 -25.50
N LEU A 41 8.03 9.33 -24.84
CA LEU A 41 7.22 10.37 -25.48
C LEU A 41 7.99 11.07 -26.60
N ALA A 42 9.27 11.39 -26.39
CA ALA A 42 10.11 11.99 -27.43
C ALA A 42 10.27 11.06 -28.64
N ALA A 43 10.57 9.78 -28.42
CA ALA A 43 10.71 8.78 -29.49
C ALA A 43 9.39 8.57 -30.25
N ALA A 44 8.27 8.47 -29.54
CA ALA A 44 6.94 8.37 -30.14
C ALA A 44 6.61 9.58 -31.03
N SER A 45 6.87 10.79 -30.54
CA SER A 45 6.67 12.03 -31.32
C SER A 45 7.60 12.12 -32.54
N SER A 46 8.86 11.75 -32.39
CA SER A 46 9.87 11.77 -33.46
C SER A 46 9.52 10.81 -34.61
N LEU A 47 9.00 9.63 -34.28
CA LEU A 47 8.66 8.59 -35.24
C LEU A 47 7.20 8.68 -35.74
N GLY A 48 6.39 9.59 -35.21
CA GLY A 48 4.96 9.68 -35.53
C GLY A 48 4.14 8.45 -35.08
N GLU A 49 4.65 7.69 -34.12
CA GLU A 49 4.02 6.45 -33.65
C GLU A 49 3.36 6.63 -32.28
N ALA A 50 2.24 5.95 -32.05
CA ALA A 50 1.59 5.97 -30.74
C ALA A 50 2.42 5.20 -29.69
N PRO A 51 2.59 5.72 -28.46
CA PRO A 51 3.24 4.98 -27.38
C PRO A 51 2.52 3.66 -27.07
N PRO A 52 3.24 2.55 -26.84
CA PRO A 52 2.63 1.26 -26.53
C PRO A 52 1.87 1.28 -25.21
N LYS A 53 0.76 0.54 -25.17
CA LYS A 53 0.00 0.32 -23.94
C LYS A 53 0.72 -0.72 -23.08
N PHE A 54 1.11 -0.33 -21.88
CA PHE A 54 1.73 -1.25 -20.91
C PHE A 54 0.65 -2.08 -20.22
N THR A 55 0.82 -3.39 -20.19
CA THR A 55 -0.05 -4.24 -19.37
C THR A 55 0.20 -3.89 -17.91
N ARG A 56 -0.84 -3.41 -17.24
CA ARG A 56 -0.80 -3.24 -15.80
C ARG A 56 -0.90 -4.66 -15.24
N LYS A 57 0.25 -5.32 -15.01
CA LYS A 57 0.32 -6.36 -13.97
C LYS A 57 -0.07 -5.65 -12.68
N SER A 58 -1.37 -5.62 -12.39
CA SER A 58 -1.86 -5.31 -11.08
C SER A 58 -1.10 -6.25 -10.17
N SER A 59 -0.21 -5.72 -9.34
CA SER A 59 0.26 -6.46 -8.17
C SER A 59 -0.97 -6.62 -7.28
N ALA A 60 -1.85 -7.56 -7.66
CA ALA A 60 -3.04 -7.95 -6.95
C ALA A 60 -2.68 -8.73 -5.68
N ALA A 61 -1.40 -8.85 -5.34
CA ALA A 61 -1.02 -8.89 -3.95
C ALA A 61 -1.25 -7.50 -3.35
N LYS A 62 -2.52 -7.16 -3.07
CA LYS A 62 -2.79 -6.28 -1.93
C LYS A 62 -2.14 -6.99 -0.76
N ALA A 63 -0.91 -6.62 -0.41
CA ALA A 63 -0.32 -7.01 0.85
C ALA A 63 -1.35 -6.59 1.89
N VAL A 64 -2.07 -7.56 2.45
CA VAL A 64 -3.02 -7.33 3.53
C VAL A 64 -2.14 -6.82 4.64
N LYS A 65 -2.04 -5.49 4.77
CA LYS A 65 -1.30 -4.88 5.87
C LYS A 65 -1.85 -5.52 7.14
N PRO A 66 -1.01 -6.11 7.99
CA PRO A 66 -1.51 -6.80 9.18
C PRO A 66 -2.41 -5.85 9.94
N LYS A 67 -3.63 -6.30 10.28
CA LYS A 67 -4.57 -5.48 11.04
C LYS A 67 -3.84 -5.04 12.32
N ARG A 68 -3.73 -3.73 12.55
CA ARG A 68 -3.04 -3.18 13.72
C ARG A 68 -3.78 -3.65 14.98
N ILE A 69 -3.17 -4.59 15.70
CA ILE A 69 -3.62 -5.03 17.02
C ILE A 69 -2.95 -4.11 18.04
N HIS A 70 -3.73 -3.63 19.00
CA HIS A 70 -3.23 -2.83 20.10
C HIS A 70 -3.49 -3.58 21.41
N THR A 71 -2.46 -3.79 22.21
CA THR A 71 -2.57 -4.38 23.54
C THR A 71 -2.59 -3.25 24.58
N ASP A 72 -3.61 -3.23 25.44
CA ASP A 72 -3.72 -2.30 26.57
C ASP A 72 -4.21 -3.09 27.80
N LYS A 73 -4.41 -2.39 28.92
CA LYS A 73 -5.01 -2.95 30.14
C LYS A 73 -6.32 -2.26 30.46
N VAL A 74 -7.26 -2.98 31.06
CA VAL A 74 -8.45 -2.38 31.67
C VAL A 74 -7.98 -1.45 32.80
N ARG A 75 -8.38 -0.18 32.75
CA ARG A 75 -7.96 0.84 33.72
C ARG A 75 -9.08 1.11 34.73
N SER A 76 -8.72 1.70 35.86
CA SER A 76 -9.67 2.23 36.84
C SER A 76 -10.42 3.45 36.29
N ALA A 77 -11.55 3.78 36.94
CA ALA A 77 -12.36 4.96 36.64
C ALA A 77 -11.49 6.21 36.54
N GLY A 78 -11.71 7.04 35.51
CA GLY A 78 -11.07 8.35 35.39
C GLY A 78 -9.66 8.35 34.79
N GLN A 79 -9.07 7.19 34.45
CA GLN A 79 -7.79 7.16 33.74
C GLN A 79 -7.97 7.09 32.22
N ALA A 80 -7.55 8.14 31.51
CA ALA A 80 -7.50 8.15 30.05
C ALA A 80 -6.39 7.22 29.52
N GLY A 81 -6.71 6.44 28.50
CA GLY A 81 -5.76 5.59 27.78
C GLY A 81 -4.70 6.39 27.03
N LYS A 82 -3.48 5.85 26.92
CA LYS A 82 -2.44 6.39 26.00
C LYS A 82 -2.73 6.02 24.53
N ALA A 83 -3.70 5.13 24.33
CA ALA A 83 -3.98 4.45 23.08
C ALA A 83 -5.24 4.97 22.40
N LEU A 84 -5.02 5.86 21.44
CA LEU A 84 -6.03 6.41 20.53
C LEU A 84 -7.09 7.26 21.25
N ARG A 85 -7.69 8.19 20.50
CA ARG A 85 -8.75 9.11 20.94
C ARG A 85 -10.08 8.40 21.25
N VAL A 86 -10.04 7.19 21.78
CA VAL A 86 -11.21 6.34 22.07
C VAL A 86 -11.30 6.20 23.58
N ILE A 87 -12.32 6.82 24.15
CA ILE A 87 -12.66 6.72 25.57
C ILE A 87 -13.72 5.64 25.68
N ILE A 88 -13.43 4.56 26.41
CA ILE A 88 -14.37 3.47 26.66
C ILE A 88 -14.86 3.61 28.10
N PRO A 89 -16.17 3.77 28.34
CA PRO A 89 -16.71 3.86 29.69
C PRO A 89 -16.44 2.57 30.47
N GLN A 90 -16.05 2.71 31.74
CA GLN A 90 -15.71 1.57 32.60
C GLN A 90 -16.89 0.60 32.81
N GLN A 91 -18.12 1.10 32.76
CA GLN A 91 -19.33 0.30 32.93
C GLN A 91 -19.40 -0.89 31.96
N PHE A 92 -18.86 -0.74 30.74
CA PHE A 92 -18.79 -1.83 29.76
C PHE A 92 -17.94 -2.98 30.26
N PHE A 93 -16.79 -2.70 30.86
CA PHE A 93 -15.91 -3.73 31.40
C PHE A 93 -16.49 -4.37 32.66
N SER A 94 -17.18 -3.58 33.50
CA SER A 94 -17.88 -4.09 34.68
C SER A 94 -19.00 -5.07 34.31
N SER A 95 -19.76 -4.81 33.23
CA SER A 95 -20.80 -5.73 32.75
C SER A 95 -20.28 -7.07 32.22
N LEU A 96 -18.98 -7.16 31.95
CA LEU A 96 -18.29 -8.33 31.43
C LEU A 96 -17.43 -9.04 32.50
N ASP A 97 -17.52 -8.61 33.77
CA ASP A 97 -16.66 -9.06 34.88
C ASP A 97 -15.15 -8.86 34.65
N TRP A 98 -14.77 -7.86 33.83
CA TRP A 98 -13.37 -7.52 33.61
C TRP A 98 -12.86 -6.55 34.68
N LYS A 99 -11.73 -6.86 35.29
CA LYS A 99 -11.14 -6.11 36.40
C LYS A 99 -10.04 -5.18 35.92
N ALA A 100 -9.81 -4.10 36.66
CA ALA A 100 -8.67 -3.23 36.42
C ALA A 100 -7.36 -4.03 36.49
N GLY A 101 -6.51 -3.90 35.48
CA GLY A 101 -5.28 -4.66 35.31
C GLY A 101 -5.36 -5.81 34.30
N ASP A 102 -6.57 -6.25 33.91
CA ASP A 102 -6.76 -7.29 32.90
C ASP A 102 -6.18 -6.85 31.54
N GLU A 103 -5.46 -7.74 30.86
CA GLU A 103 -4.89 -7.46 29.54
C GLU A 103 -5.95 -7.60 28.44
N ILE A 104 -6.07 -6.56 27.61
CA ILE A 104 -7.04 -6.49 26.53
C ILE A 104 -6.34 -6.27 25.20
N ARG A 105 -6.84 -6.92 24.16
CA ARG A 105 -6.47 -6.70 22.77
C ARG A 105 -7.59 -5.96 22.07
N MET A 106 -7.24 -4.84 21.44
CA MET A 106 -8.14 -4.02 20.66
C MET A 106 -7.74 -4.07 19.19
N ARG A 107 -8.71 -4.32 18.31
CA ARG A 107 -8.51 -4.30 16.86
C ARG A 107 -9.68 -3.64 16.16
N LYS A 108 -9.40 -2.94 15.06
CA LYS A 108 -10.45 -2.41 14.18
C LYS A 108 -10.95 -3.50 13.23
N SER A 109 -12.27 -3.60 13.09
CA SER A 109 -12.94 -4.43 12.10
C SER A 109 -13.76 -3.53 11.16
N GLY A 110 -13.32 -3.40 9.91
CA GLY A 110 -13.94 -2.46 8.97
C GLY A 110 -13.72 -0.99 9.37
N LYS A 111 -14.69 -0.13 9.02
CA LYS A 111 -14.60 1.33 9.24
C LYS A 111 -15.07 1.77 10.63
N THR A 112 -16.09 1.10 11.17
CA THR A 112 -16.86 1.59 12.34
C THR A 112 -16.79 0.67 13.56
N LYS A 113 -16.33 -0.58 13.43
CA LYS A 113 -16.34 -1.56 14.52
C LYS A 113 -14.97 -1.67 15.17
N ILE A 114 -14.94 -1.63 16.50
CA ILE A 114 -13.78 -1.99 17.33
C ILE A 114 -14.14 -3.30 18.04
N ILE A 115 -13.24 -4.27 17.99
CA ILE A 115 -13.34 -5.53 18.71
C ILE A 115 -12.33 -5.48 19.85
N ILE A 116 -12.81 -5.79 21.05
CA ILE A 116 -12.02 -5.83 22.28
C ILE A 116 -12.14 -7.24 22.84
N GLU A 117 -11.01 -7.88 23.04
CA GLU A 117 -10.90 -9.27 23.50
C GLU A 117 -10.03 -9.27 24.76
N LYS A 118 -10.46 -9.95 25.82
CA LYS A 118 -9.61 -10.21 27.00
C LYS A 118 -8.60 -11.29 26.61
N THR A 119 -7.34 -11.07 26.98
CA THR A 119 -6.23 -12.02 26.72
C THR A 119 -6.14 -13.02 27.85
#